data_AF-A0A7S2HMD5-F1
#
_entry.id   AF-A0A7S2HMD5-F1
#
_cell.length_a   1.000
_cell.length_b   1.000
_cell.length_c   1.000
_cell.angle_alpha   90.00
_cell.angle_beta   90.00
_cell.angle_gamma   90.00
#
_symmetry.space_group_name_H-M   'P 1'
#
loop_
_entity.id
_entity.type
_entity.pdbx_description
1 polymer ?
#
loop_
_entity_poly.entity_id
_entity_poly.type
_entity_poly.pdbx_seq_one_letter_code
_entity_poly.pdbx_strand_id
1 'polypeptide(L)'
;KAMRKGAVNIRSFNPGLITTTGLFREAKKDNFLGTALFSFVATNIAGFSVSEEVGGSRLAYMATASEEEVPSGSYLSAASATSKATTRAEGFDQAGISKEAEAEDQAEQLWERSAQVVGLSV
;
A
#
# COMPACT_ATOMS: atom_id res chain seq x y z
N LYS A 1 -26.92 3.73 -5.62
CA LYS A 1 -27.09 2.41 -6.28
C LYS A 1 -26.33 1.41 -5.42
N ALA A 2 -27.01 0.47 -4.75
CA ALA A 2 -26.32 -0.45 -3.83
C ALA A 2 -25.36 -1.36 -4.62
N MET A 3 -24.06 -1.34 -4.30
CA MET A 3 -23.10 -2.29 -4.86
C MET A 3 -23.56 -3.71 -4.52
N ARG A 4 -23.66 -4.60 -5.52
CA ARG A 4 -23.81 -6.05 -5.25
C ARG A 4 -22.62 -6.45 -4.40
N LYS A 5 -22.86 -7.08 -3.24
CA LYS A 5 -21.81 -7.73 -2.45
C LYS A 5 -21.18 -8.80 -3.35
N GLY A 6 -20.05 -8.48 -3.96
CA GLY A 6 -19.26 -9.43 -4.73
C GLY A 6 -18.73 -10.52 -3.80
N ALA A 7 -18.54 -11.73 -4.29
CA ALA A 7 -17.95 -12.82 -3.52
C ALA A 7 -16.45 -12.60 -3.19
N VAL A 8 -15.86 -11.49 -3.66
CA VAL A 8 -14.45 -11.15 -3.51
C VAL A 8 -14.34 -9.85 -2.74
N ASN A 9 -13.58 -9.86 -1.66
CA ASN A 9 -13.27 -8.67 -0.87
C ASN A 9 -12.14 -7.89 -1.55
N ILE A 10 -12.35 -6.59 -1.73
CA ILE A 10 -11.37 -5.68 -2.34
C ILE A 10 -10.84 -4.77 -1.25
N ARG A 11 -9.54 -4.81 -0.97
CA ARG A 11 -8.90 -4.02 0.09
C ARG A 11 -7.62 -3.41 -0.45
N SER A 12 -7.17 -2.33 0.17
CA SER A 12 -5.91 -1.66 -0.16
C SER A 12 -5.12 -1.35 1.10
N PHE A 13 -3.81 -1.16 0.97
CA PHE A 13 -2.97 -0.81 2.12
C PHE A 13 -1.64 -0.18 1.72
N ASN A 14 -1.00 0.49 2.68
CA ASN A 14 0.37 0.95 2.58
C ASN A 14 1.31 -0.01 3.34
N PRO A 15 2.19 -0.76 2.66
CA PRO A 15 3.13 -1.66 3.34
C PRO A 15 4.23 -0.90 4.12
N GLY A 16 4.36 0.41 3.93
CA GLY A 16 5.49 1.22 4.35
C GLY A 16 6.54 1.37 3.24
N LEU A 17 7.51 2.26 3.45
CA LEU A 17 8.65 2.38 2.56
C LEU A 17 9.62 1.22 2.80
N ILE A 18 9.83 0.37 1.80
CA ILE A 18 10.72 -0.80 1.89
C ILE A 18 11.88 -0.61 0.91
N THR A 19 12.99 -0.09 1.41
CA THR A 19 14.17 0.32 0.61
C THR A 19 14.99 -0.85 0.08
N THR A 20 14.79 -2.05 0.62
CA THR A 20 15.46 -3.27 0.19
C THR A 20 14.83 -3.89 -1.06
N THR A 21 13.59 -3.52 -1.40
CA THR A 21 12.88 -4.07 -2.56
C THR A 21 13.51 -3.69 -3.91
N GLY A 22 13.09 -4.41 -4.95
CA GLY A 22 13.47 -4.14 -6.34
C GLY A 22 13.01 -2.79 -6.90
N LEU A 23 12.15 -2.05 -6.19
CA LEU A 23 11.70 -0.71 -6.60
C LEU A 23 12.87 0.27 -6.77
N PHE A 24 13.94 0.10 -5.97
CA PHE A 24 15.15 0.91 -6.05
C PHE A 24 16.26 0.27 -6.89
N ARG A 25 15.97 -0.80 -7.65
CA ARG A 25 17.01 -1.57 -8.35
C ARG A 25 17.74 -0.74 -9.40
N GLU A 26 17.03 0.07 -10.19
CA GLU A 26 17.68 0.92 -11.22
C GLU A 26 18.46 2.07 -10.57
N ALA A 27 17.91 2.70 -9.51
CA ALA A 27 18.67 3.68 -8.71
C ALA A 27 19.97 3.10 -8.13
N LYS A 28 19.94 1.82 -7.69
CA LYS A 28 21.12 1.08 -7.21
C LYS A 28 22.13 0.80 -8.34
N LYS A 29 21.71 0.66 -9.60
CA LYS A 29 22.62 0.49 -10.74
C LYS A 29 23.32 1.79 -11.12
N ASP A 30 22.58 2.89 -11.15
CA ASP A 30 23.10 4.20 -11.59
C ASP A 30 23.96 4.86 -10.52
N ASN A 31 23.60 4.69 -9.23
CA ASN A 31 24.36 5.23 -8.12
C ASN A 31 24.23 4.34 -6.89
N PHE A 32 24.96 3.22 -6.90
CA PHE A 32 24.97 2.25 -5.81
C PHE A 32 25.31 2.88 -4.47
N LEU A 33 26.37 3.70 -4.42
CA LEU A 33 26.84 4.34 -3.17
C LEU A 33 25.82 5.35 -2.63
N GLY A 34 25.22 6.17 -3.50
CA GLY A 34 24.17 7.11 -3.10
C GLY A 34 22.89 6.42 -2.63
N THR A 35 22.48 5.34 -3.30
CA THR A 35 21.29 4.59 -2.93
C THR A 35 21.50 3.76 -1.65
N ALA A 36 22.70 3.23 -1.45
CA ALA A 36 23.08 2.55 -0.21
C ALA A 36 23.14 3.54 0.96
N LEU A 37 23.70 4.74 0.78
CA LEU A 37 23.71 5.79 1.79
C LEU A 37 22.30 6.29 2.09
N PHE A 38 21.47 6.55 1.08
CA PHE A 38 20.06 6.92 1.28
C PHE A 38 19.30 5.82 2.01
N SER A 39 19.49 4.55 1.64
CA SER A 39 18.84 3.43 2.33
C SER A 39 19.32 3.33 3.78
N PHE A 40 20.62 3.51 4.03
CA PHE A 40 21.16 3.52 5.39
C PHE A 40 20.60 4.68 6.21
N VAL A 41 20.55 5.89 5.65
CA VAL A 41 19.97 7.07 6.30
C VAL A 41 18.48 6.87 6.53
N ALA A 42 17.71 6.49 5.52
CA ALA A 42 16.27 6.27 5.60
C ALA A 42 15.91 5.19 6.64
N THR A 43 16.69 4.10 6.69
CA THR A 43 16.44 2.97 7.58
C THR A 43 17.01 3.14 8.99
N ASN A 44 18.20 3.72 9.16
CA ASN A 44 18.91 3.75 10.46
C ASN A 44 18.98 5.12 11.12
N ILE A 45 18.84 6.22 10.36
CA ILE A 45 19.00 7.59 10.89
C ILE A 45 17.67 8.35 10.92
N ALA A 46 16.94 8.32 9.81
CA ALA A 46 15.69 9.04 9.62
C ALA A 46 14.47 8.20 10.02
N GLY A 47 14.59 6.87 10.04
CA GLY A 47 13.54 5.95 10.51
C GLY A 47 12.32 5.86 9.59
N PHE A 48 12.34 6.39 8.37
CA PHE A 48 11.14 6.42 7.53
C PHE A 48 10.93 5.14 6.70
N SER A 49 11.58 4.03 7.02
CA SER A 49 11.44 2.74 6.31
C SER A 49 11.12 1.58 7.26
N VAL A 50 10.53 0.52 6.70
CA VAL A 50 10.25 -0.75 7.37
C VAL A 50 10.93 -1.92 6.66
N SER A 51 11.10 -3.04 7.35
CA SER A 51 11.63 -4.27 6.76
C SER A 51 10.62 -4.94 5.83
N GLU A 52 11.11 -5.79 4.92
CA GLU A 52 10.28 -6.67 4.08
C GLU A 52 9.36 -7.56 4.93
N GLU A 53 9.83 -8.02 6.09
CA GLU A 53 9.05 -8.83 7.02
C GLU A 53 7.81 -8.09 7.55
N VAL A 54 7.95 -6.81 7.94
CA VAL A 54 6.83 -5.98 8.39
C VAL A 54 5.84 -5.75 7.24
N GLY A 55 6.34 -5.40 6.05
CA GLY A 55 5.50 -5.20 4.86
C GLY A 55 4.76 -6.47 4.44
N GLY A 56 5.44 -7.62 4.46
CA GLY A 56 4.86 -8.92 4.17
C GLY A 56 3.83 -9.37 5.21
N SER A 57 4.06 -9.09 6.48
CA SER A 57 3.11 -9.38 7.56
C SER A 57 1.83 -8.54 7.43
N ARG A 58 1.95 -7.26 7.04
CA ARG A 58 0.79 -6.41 6.70
C ARG A 58 0.00 -6.97 5.52
N LEU A 59 0.67 -7.43 4.47
CA LEU A 59 0.00 -8.08 3.34
C LEU A 59 -0.76 -9.33 3.78
N ALA A 60 -0.10 -10.19 4.56
CA ALA A 60 -0.71 -11.42 5.08
C ALA A 60 -1.95 -11.09 5.92
N TYR A 61 -1.88 -10.09 6.80
CA TYR A 61 -3.00 -9.61 7.59
C TYR A 61 -4.15 -9.09 6.69
N MET A 62 -3.88 -8.21 5.72
CA MET A 62 -4.90 -7.69 4.81
C MET A 62 -5.62 -8.78 4.01
N ALA A 63 -4.89 -9.83 3.63
CA ALA A 63 -5.41 -10.94 2.85
C ALA A 63 -6.20 -11.97 3.67
N THR A 64 -5.95 -12.08 4.99
CA THR A 64 -6.50 -13.14 5.84
C THR A 64 -7.44 -12.66 6.94
N ALA A 65 -7.42 -11.38 7.29
CA ALA A 65 -8.32 -10.80 8.28
C ALA A 65 -9.78 -10.97 7.84
N SER A 66 -10.68 -11.18 8.82
CA SER A 66 -12.10 -11.36 8.54
C SER A 66 -12.74 -10.10 7.95
N GLU A 67 -13.91 -10.23 7.34
CA GLU A 67 -14.64 -9.09 6.78
C GLU A 67 -15.16 -8.14 7.87
N GLU A 68 -15.42 -8.67 9.06
CA GLU A 68 -15.79 -7.89 10.23
C GLU A 68 -14.61 -7.06 10.76
N GLU A 69 -13.39 -7.61 10.69
CA GLU A 69 -12.18 -6.93 11.17
C GLU A 69 -11.64 -5.90 10.18
N VAL A 70 -11.60 -6.25 8.89
CA VAL A 70 -11.16 -5.39 7.80
C VAL A 70 -12.18 -5.45 6.66
N PRO A 71 -13.18 -4.57 6.63
CA PRO A 71 -14.18 -4.58 5.57
C PRO A 71 -13.59 -4.36 4.16
N SER A 72 -14.29 -4.87 3.14
CA SER A 72 -14.03 -4.51 1.76
C SER A 72 -14.18 -3.00 1.56
N GLY A 73 -13.28 -2.41 0.78
CA GLY A 73 -13.13 -0.97 0.61
C GLY A 73 -12.16 -0.32 1.60
N SER A 74 -11.67 -1.05 2.61
CA SER A 74 -10.71 -0.50 3.58
C SER A 74 -9.36 -0.14 2.94
N TYR A 75 -8.75 0.89 3.53
CA TYR A 75 -7.37 1.31 3.31
C TYR A 75 -6.65 1.40 4.66
N LEU A 76 -5.73 0.47 4.92
CA LEU A 76 -4.95 0.50 6.17
C LEU A 76 -3.53 1.04 5.92
N SER A 77 -3.04 1.82 6.87
CA SER A 77 -1.66 2.28 6.93
C SER A 77 -1.23 2.41 8.39
N ALA A 78 0.07 2.27 8.64
CA ALA A 78 0.58 2.57 9.97
C ALA A 78 0.65 4.08 10.19
N ALA A 79 0.42 4.52 11.43
CA ALA A 79 0.41 5.94 11.81
C ALA A 79 1.78 6.64 11.64
N SER A 80 2.87 5.86 11.56
CA SER A 80 4.22 6.36 11.32
C SER A 80 4.96 5.42 10.37
N ALA A 81 5.85 5.98 9.56
CA ALA A 81 6.72 5.22 8.66
C ALA A 81 7.73 4.31 9.39
N THR A 82 8.04 4.59 10.67
CA THR A 82 8.85 3.71 11.55
C THR A 82 8.07 2.53 12.13
N SER A 83 6.74 2.56 12.07
CA SER A 83 5.92 1.63 12.85
C SER A 83 6.14 0.19 12.42
N LYS A 84 6.28 -0.69 13.40
CA LYS A 84 6.35 -2.14 13.21
C LYS A 84 4.97 -2.82 13.31
N ALA A 85 3.90 -2.04 13.47
CA ALA A 85 2.54 -2.57 13.53
C ALA A 85 2.18 -3.31 12.24
N THR A 86 1.61 -4.50 12.39
CA THR A 86 1.21 -5.38 11.29
C THR A 86 -0.29 -5.67 11.29
N THR A 87 -0.97 -5.47 12.42
CA THR A 87 -2.42 -5.66 12.59
C THR A 87 -3.12 -4.38 13.10
N ARG A 88 -4.46 -4.32 13.03
CA ARG A 88 -5.22 -3.17 13.58
C ARG A 88 -4.99 -3.00 15.07
N ALA A 89 -4.94 -4.10 15.83
CA ALA A 89 -4.66 -4.08 17.27
C ALA A 89 -3.28 -3.49 17.59
N GLU A 90 -2.32 -3.57 16.67
CA GLU A 90 -0.98 -3.01 16.81
C GLU A 90 -0.87 -1.56 16.30
N GLY A 91 -1.91 -1.01 15.67
CA GLY A 91 -1.92 0.34 15.11
C GLY A 91 -1.64 0.43 13.60
N PHE A 92 -1.79 -0.68 12.86
CA PHE A 92 -1.91 -0.68 11.41
C PHE A 92 -3.40 -0.61 11.06
N ASP A 93 -3.93 0.61 10.98
CA ASP A 93 -5.37 0.88 11.00
C ASP A 93 -5.78 1.83 9.87
N GLN A 94 -7.08 2.14 9.79
CA GLN A 94 -7.68 2.99 8.78
C GLN A 94 -6.99 4.35 8.78
N ALA A 95 -6.44 4.70 7.62
CA ALA A 95 -5.80 5.99 7.42
C ALA A 95 -6.65 6.90 6.53
N GLY A 96 -6.39 8.20 6.63
CA GLY A 96 -6.97 9.18 5.72
C GLY A 96 -6.48 8.94 4.30
N ILE A 97 -7.38 9.10 3.33
CA ILE A 97 -7.08 9.09 1.91
C ILE A 97 -7.17 10.53 1.36
N SER A 98 -6.54 10.79 0.22
CA SER A 98 -6.57 12.13 -0.39
C SER A 98 -7.95 12.43 -0.99
N LYS A 99 -8.25 13.72 -1.21
CA LYS A 99 -9.49 14.12 -1.89
C LYS A 99 -9.63 13.56 -3.30
N GLU A 100 -8.50 13.40 -4.00
CA GLU A 100 -8.46 12.75 -5.31
C GLU A 100 -8.76 11.24 -5.20
N ALA A 101 -8.25 10.56 -4.18
CA ALA A 101 -8.56 9.14 -3.95
C ALA A 101 -10.03 8.91 -3.52
N GLU A 102 -10.70 9.93 -2.97
CA GLU A 102 -12.13 9.92 -2.64
C GLU A 102 -13.04 10.22 -3.85
N ALA A 103 -12.49 10.67 -4.99
CA ALA A 103 -13.26 11.14 -6.14
C ALA A 103 -13.75 9.98 -7.01
N GLU A 104 -14.99 9.52 -6.75
CA GLU A 104 -15.62 8.39 -7.46
C GLU A 104 -15.72 8.61 -8.98
N ASP A 105 -15.96 9.85 -9.42
CA ASP A 105 -16.05 10.23 -10.84
C ASP A 105 -14.70 10.09 -11.56
N GLN A 106 -13.60 10.41 -10.87
CA GLN A 106 -12.25 10.21 -11.39
C GLN A 106 -11.88 8.73 -11.42
N ALA A 107 -12.32 7.95 -10.43
CA ALA A 107 -12.11 6.50 -10.41
C ALA A 107 -12.84 5.78 -11.56
N GLU A 108 -14.09 6.17 -11.85
CA GLU A 108 -14.86 5.63 -12.99
C GLU A 108 -14.19 5.97 -14.33
N GLN A 109 -13.79 7.21 -14.53
CA GLN A 109 -13.04 7.62 -15.71
C GLN A 109 -11.71 6.87 -15.85
N LEU A 110 -10.97 6.68 -14.75
CA LEU A 110 -9.72 5.92 -14.76
C LEU A 110 -9.97 4.47 -15.17
N TRP A 111 -11.05 3.85 -14.70
CA TRP A 111 -11.41 2.48 -15.06
C TRP A 111 -11.69 2.35 -16.57
N GLU A 112 -12.56 3.22 -17.12
CA GLU A 112 -12.90 3.23 -18.54
C GLU A 112 -11.67 3.41 -19.43
N ARG A 113 -10.81 4.37 -19.10
CA ARG A 113 -9.57 4.63 -19.84
C ARG A 113 -8.60 3.47 -19.72
N SER A 114 -8.44 2.90 -18.52
CA SER A 114 -7.55 1.76 -18.30
C SER A 114 -7.98 0.57 -19.13
N ALA A 115 -9.28 0.28 -19.18
CA ALA A 115 -9.82 -0.80 -19.99
C ALA A 115 -9.60 -0.60 -21.49
N GLN A 116 -9.79 0.62 -22.00
CA GLN A 116 -9.47 0.96 -23.38
C GLN A 116 -8.00 0.68 -23.71
N VAL A 117 -7.08 1.05 -22.82
CA VAL A 117 -5.63 0.83 -23.00
C VAL A 117 -5.28 -0.66 -23.07
N VAL A 118 -5.91 -1.49 -22.23
CA VAL A 118 -5.66 -2.94 -22.21
C VAL A 118 -6.54 -3.74 -23.17
N GLY A 119 -7.36 -3.07 -24.00
CA GLY A 119 -8.22 -3.71 -24.99
C GLY A 119 -9.42 -4.47 -24.41
N LEU A 120 -9.83 -4.15 -23.18
CA LEU A 120 -11.04 -4.71 -22.57
C LEU A 120 -12.26 -3.90 -23.01
N SER A 121 -13.32 -4.62 -23.37
CA SER A 121 -14.66 -4.05 -23.53
C SER A 121 -15.29 -3.96 -22.14
N VAL A 122 -15.59 -2.75 -21.68
CA VAL A 122 -16.36 -2.50 -20.44
C VAL A 122 -17.76 -2.05 -20.77
#